data_AF-A0A1C5JVX2-F1
#
_entry.id   AF-A0A1C5JVX2-F1
#
_cell.length_a   1.000
_cell.length_b   1.000
_cell.length_c   1.000
_cell.angle_alpha   90.00
_cell.angle_beta   90.00
_cell.angle_gamma   90.00
#
_symmetry.space_group_name_H-M   'P 1'
#
loop_
_entity.id
_entity.type
_entity.pdbx_description
1 polymer ?
#
loop_
_entity_poly.entity_id
_entity_poly.type
_entity_poly.pdbx_seq_one_letter_code
_entity_poly.pdbx_strand_id
1 'polypeptide(L)' 'MRLSPVSLDAALPAGFRVRGCAEPGWPPSEYGGGPPARRWCPEAADVAYTGTPAAIIWHFTRED' A
#
# COMPACT_ATOMS: atom_id res chain seq x y z
N MET A 1 -4.88 -13.10 -5.84
CA MET A 1 -3.53 -12.76 -5.34
C MET A 1 -3.70 -12.32 -3.89
N ARG A 2 -3.34 -13.17 -2.93
CA ARG A 2 -3.49 -12.89 -1.50
C ARG A 2 -2.15 -12.30 -1.06
N LEU A 3 -2.00 -10.99 -1.18
CA LEU A 3 -0.84 -10.29 -0.64
C LEU A 3 -0.99 -10.32 0.88
N SER A 4 -0.49 -11.37 1.52
CA SER A 4 0.03 -11.17 2.87
C SER A 4 1.38 -10.48 2.65
N PRO A 5 1.51 -9.17 2.94
CA PRO A 5 2.81 -8.54 2.80
C PRO A 5 3.72 -9.11 3.88
N VAL A 6 4.99 -9.31 3.53
CA VAL A 6 6.05 -9.90 4.38
C VAL A 6 6.05 -9.34 5.81
N SER A 7 5.67 -8.07 5.99
CA SER A 7 5.52 -7.43 7.31
C SER A 7 4.44 -8.05 8.19
N LEU A 8 3.29 -8.44 7.64
CA LEU A 8 2.22 -9.11 8.37
C LEU A 8 2.62 -10.52 8.78
N ASP A 9 3.17 -11.29 7.84
CA ASP A 9 3.64 -12.66 8.10
C ASP A 9 4.78 -12.70 9.13
N ALA A 10 5.61 -11.65 9.20
CA ALA A 10 6.66 -11.53 10.21
C ALA A 10 6.13 -11.03 11.58
N ALA A 11 5.19 -10.10 11.59
CA ALA A 11 4.70 -9.46 12.81
C ALA A 11 3.85 -10.42 13.68
N LEU A 12 3.01 -11.25 13.05
CA LEU A 12 2.09 -12.13 13.80
C LEU A 12 2.84 -13.18 14.65
N PRO A 13 3.83 -13.94 14.12
CA PRO A 13 4.60 -14.89 14.94
C PRO A 13 5.48 -14.20 15.99
N ALA A 14 5.85 -12.94 15.76
CA ALA A 14 6.61 -12.13 16.72
C ALA A 14 5.75 -11.58 17.88
N GLY A 15 4.46 -11.96 17.97
CA GLY A 15 3.57 -11.61 19.07
C GLY A 15 2.88 -10.25 18.92
N PHE A 16 2.97 -9.61 17.76
CA PHE A 16 2.25 -8.38 17.49
C PHE A 16 0.80 -8.66 17.06
N ARG A 17 -0.13 -7.82 17.51
CA ARG A 17 -1.53 -7.86 17.07
C ARG A 17 -1.83 -6.76 16.08
N VAL A 18 -2.59 -7.09 15.04
CA VAL A 18 -3.09 -6.13 14.06
C VAL A 18 -4.13 -5.23 14.71
N ARG A 19 -3.99 -3.91 14.54
CA ARG A 19 -4.95 -2.89 14.98
C ARG A 19 -5.68 -2.24 13.82
N GLY A 20 -5.08 -2.25 12.64
CA GLY A 20 -5.69 -1.70 11.44
C GLY A 20 -4.84 -1.91 10.20
N CYS A 21 -5.49 -1.71 9.06
CA CYS A 21 -4.86 -1.65 7.75
C CYS A 21 -5.29 -0.35 7.08
N ALA A 22 -4.34 0.37 6.50
CA ALA A 22 -4.59 1.54 5.69
C ALA A 22 -4.07 1.31 4.27
N GLU A 23 -4.89 1.64 3.30
CA GLU A 23 -4.61 1.48 1.87
C GLU A 23 -4.68 2.85 1.19
N PRO A 24 -3.71 3.75 1.44
CA PRO A 24 -3.71 5.06 0.82
C PRO A 24 -3.61 4.93 -0.70
N GLY A 25 -4.41 5.72 -1.42
CA GLY A 25 -4.35 5.80 -2.87
C GLY A 25 -3.11 6.55 -3.37
N TRP A 26 -2.82 6.40 -4.66
CA TRP A 26 -1.74 7.14 -5.31
C TRP A 26 -2.02 8.64 -5.30
N PRO A 27 -1.06 9.49 -4.87
CA PRO A 27 -1.24 10.92 -4.94
C PRO A 27 -1.35 11.37 -6.41
N PRO A 28 -2.08 12.47 -6.70
CA PRO A 28 -2.14 13.07 -8.02
C PRO A 28 -0.85 13.86 -8.30
N SER A 29 0.29 13.20 -8.33
CA SER A 29 1.60 13.82 -8.54
C SER A 29 2.51 12.89 -9.33
N GLU A 30 3.15 13.40 -10.38
CA GLU A 30 4.17 12.64 -11.13
C GLU A 30 5.53 12.55 -10.40
N TYR A 31 5.74 13.39 -9.38
CA TYR A 31 7.01 13.49 -8.64
C TYR A 31 6.88 13.10 -7.16
N GLY A 32 5.69 13.22 -6.57
CA GLY A 32 5.39 12.97 -5.16
C GLY A 32 5.02 11.52 -4.84
N GLY A 33 5.57 10.56 -5.58
CA GLY A 33 5.28 9.13 -5.39
C GLY A 33 4.05 8.63 -6.15
N GLY A 34 3.50 9.39 -7.10
CA GLY A 34 2.58 8.83 -8.09
C GLY A 34 3.31 7.99 -9.14
N PRO A 35 2.56 7.30 -10.01
CA PRO A 35 3.14 6.34 -10.93
C PRO A 35 4.01 7.03 -12.01
N PRO A 36 5.29 6.65 -12.18
CA PRO A 36 6.15 7.21 -13.24
C PRO A 36 5.52 7.05 -14.63
N ALA A 37 4.74 5.99 -14.84
CA ALA A 37 4.00 5.71 -16.05
C ALA A 37 3.16 6.89 -16.56
N ARG A 38 2.62 7.74 -15.66
CA ARG A 38 1.82 8.93 -16.04
C ARG A 38 2.54 9.88 -16.98
N ARG A 39 3.87 9.96 -16.92
CA ARG A 39 4.69 10.79 -17.83
C ARG A 39 4.56 10.38 -19.29
N TRP A 40 4.35 9.09 -19.54
CA TRP A 40 4.35 8.52 -20.89
C TRP A 40 2.94 8.13 -21.35
N CYS A 41 2.05 7.75 -20.43
CA CYS A 41 0.69 7.30 -20.72
C CYS A 41 -0.30 7.70 -19.61
N PRO A 42 -0.72 8.98 -19.53
CA PRO A 42 -1.50 9.49 -18.40
C PRO A 42 -2.85 8.79 -18.22
N GLU A 43 -3.65 8.64 -19.28
CA GLU A 43 -4.98 8.00 -19.19
C GLU A 43 -4.91 6.52 -18.78
N ALA A 44 -3.97 5.77 -19.38
CA ALA A 44 -3.78 4.35 -19.05
C ALA A 44 -3.26 4.18 -17.61
N ALA A 45 -2.35 5.05 -17.17
CA ALA A 45 -1.91 5.08 -15.79
C ALA A 45 -3.08 5.43 -14.86
N ASP A 46 -3.87 6.46 -15.17
CA ASP A 46 -5.03 6.83 -14.37
C ASP A 46 -5.99 5.65 -14.20
N VAL A 47 -6.32 4.93 -15.27
CA VAL A 47 -7.17 3.73 -15.18
C VAL A 47 -6.55 2.63 -14.33
N ALA A 48 -5.25 2.36 -14.50
CA ALA A 48 -4.57 1.28 -13.76
C ALA A 48 -4.42 1.59 -12.26
N TYR A 49 -4.23 2.86 -11.90
CA TYR A 49 -3.93 3.27 -10.54
C TYR A 49 -5.15 3.80 -9.78
N THR A 50 -6.21 4.21 -10.47
CA THR A 50 -7.49 4.53 -9.85
C THR A 50 -8.11 3.23 -9.31
N GLY A 51 -8.23 3.15 -7.98
CA GLY A 51 -8.72 1.95 -7.29
C GLY A 51 -7.64 0.95 -6.88
N THR A 52 -6.38 1.21 -7.20
CA THR A 52 -5.23 0.42 -6.72
C THR A 52 -4.54 1.19 -5.58
N PRO A 53 -4.38 0.60 -4.38
CA PRO A 53 -3.62 1.23 -3.31
C PRO A 53 -2.17 1.51 -3.72
N ALA A 54 -1.62 2.64 -3.27
CA ALA A 54 -0.19 2.94 -3.44
C ALA A 54 0.67 2.16 -2.45
N ALA A 55 0.13 1.86 -1.28
CA ALA A 55 0.77 1.05 -0.25
C ALA A 55 -0.27 0.28 0.56
N ILE A 56 0.17 -0.78 1.22
CA ILE A 56 -0.57 -1.46 2.27
C ILE A 56 0.19 -1.20 3.58
N ILE A 57 -0.43 -0.46 4.49
CA ILE A 57 0.16 -0.05 5.76
C ILE A 57 -0.55 -0.81 6.88
N TRP A 58 0.22 -1.63 7.62
CA TRP A 58 -0.29 -2.34 8.79
C TRP A 58 0.07 -1.61 10.07
N HIS A 59 -0.92 -1.43 10.92
CA HIS A 59 -0.73 -0.90 12.27
C HIS A 59 -0.75 -2.06 13.26
N PHE A 60 0.29 -2.16 14.07
CA PHE A 60 0.46 -3.21 15.07
C PHE A 60 0.59 -2.64 16.47
N THR A 61 0.19 -3.41 17.46
CA THR A 61 0.52 -3.18 18.87
C THR A 61 1.15 -4.44 19.45
N ARG A 62 2.11 -4.25 20.35
CA ARG A 62 2.60 -5.31 21.22
C ARG A 62 1.79 -5.28 22.51
N GLU A 63 1.33 -6.44 22.95
CA GLU A 63 0.80 -6.60 24.31
C GLU A 63 1.97 -7.02 25.19
N ASP A 64 2.13 -6.34 26.33
CA ASP A 64 3.16 -6.67 27.33
C ASP A 64 2.78 -7.92 28.15
#